data_AF-A0A4C1Z1D0-F1
#
_entry.id   AF-A0A4C1Z1D0-F1
#
_cell.length_a   1.000
_cell.length_b   1.000
_cell.length_c   1.000
_cell.angle_alpha   90.00
_cell.angle_beta   90.00
_cell.angle_gamma   90.00
#
_symmetry.space_group_name_H-M   'P 1'
#
loop_
_entity.id
_entity.type
_entity.pdbx_description
1 polymer ?
#
loop_
_entity_poly.entity_id
_entity_poly.type
_entity_poly.pdbx_seq_one_letter_code
_entity_poly.pdbx_strand_id
1 'polypeptide(L)'
;MLPSLSPKQYGFMPQRSTEDALYDLLNHVKMEIESKKPVLLISLDIEGAFLNAWWPALKTQLIDKKCPRTNTLYQMACSYLTERKIAVNYARETVTKSINKGCVQGSICGPTFWNIIIDSLLQRLTDAKVHCQAFADDVVFAFSSESSSTIENAANKTM
;
A
#
# COMPACT_ATOMS: atom_id res chain seq x y z
N MET A 1 -9.15 8.12 16.90
CA MET A 1 -8.03 8.46 16.00
C MET A 1 -7.92 7.36 14.95
N LEU A 2 -7.75 7.72 13.68
CA LEU A 2 -7.28 6.76 12.68
C LEU A 2 -5.90 6.26 13.11
N PRO A 3 -5.59 4.98 12.89
CA PRO A 3 -4.29 4.47 13.28
C PRO A 3 -3.16 5.15 12.48
N SER A 4 -1.99 5.30 13.10
CA SER A 4 -0.81 5.88 12.45
C SER A 4 -0.46 5.06 11.20
N LEU A 5 -0.46 5.70 10.03
CA LEU A 5 0.00 5.13 8.77
C LEU A 5 1.43 5.58 8.50
N SER A 6 2.14 4.80 7.69
CA SER A 6 3.50 5.08 7.27
C SER A 6 3.54 6.42 6.55
N PRO A 7 4.50 7.31 6.90
CA PRO A 7 4.71 8.56 6.19
C PRO A 7 5.34 8.34 4.81
N LYS A 8 5.47 7.09 4.35
CA LYS A 8 6.00 6.73 3.04
C LYS A 8 4.90 6.47 2.01
N GLN A 9 3.62 6.51 2.39
CA GLN A 9 2.49 6.56 1.46
C GLN A 9 2.13 8.02 1.21
N TYR A 10 2.10 8.42 -0.07
CA TYR A 10 1.77 9.79 -0.50
C TYR A 10 0.39 9.87 -1.15
N GLY A 11 -0.04 8.79 -1.80
CA GLY A 11 -1.36 8.71 -2.43
C GLY A 11 -2.48 8.70 -1.39
N PHE A 12 -3.53 9.46 -1.68
CA PHE A 12 -4.72 9.57 -0.82
C PHE A 12 -4.45 10.03 0.62
N MET A 13 -3.30 10.66 0.85
CA MET A 13 -2.95 11.22 2.15
C MET A 13 -3.18 12.74 2.15
N PRO A 14 -3.74 13.30 3.23
CA PRO A 14 -3.90 14.74 3.35
C PRO A 14 -2.54 15.44 3.23
N GLN A 15 -2.51 16.56 2.50
CA GLN A 15 -1.32 17.41 2.37
C GLN A 15 -0.09 16.68 1.80
N ARG A 16 -0.32 15.70 0.92
CA ARG A 16 0.72 15.03 0.16
C ARG A 16 0.35 14.99 -1.31
N SER A 17 1.36 15.12 -2.15
CA SER A 17 1.23 15.20 -3.60
C SER A 17 2.19 14.25 -4.30
N THR A 18 2.00 14.10 -5.60
CA THR A 18 2.93 13.39 -6.48
C THR A 18 4.31 14.05 -6.51
N GLU A 19 4.33 15.38 -6.40
CA GLU A 19 5.53 16.22 -6.40
C GLU A 19 6.34 15.99 -5.12
N ASP A 20 5.70 15.87 -3.97
CA ASP A 20 6.37 15.55 -2.71
C ASP A 20 7.03 14.17 -2.78
N ALA A 21 6.32 13.17 -3.32
CA ALA A 21 6.86 11.83 -3.50
C ALA A 21 8.07 11.85 -4.45
N LEU A 22 7.96 12.53 -5.59
CA LEU A 22 9.06 12.64 -6.55
C LEU A 22 10.28 13.36 -5.93
N TYR A 23 10.05 14.45 -5.21
CA TYR A 23 11.11 15.24 -4.58
C TYR A 23 11.88 14.42 -3.55
N ASP A 24 11.18 13.68 -2.68
CA ASP A 24 11.82 12.83 -1.66
C ASP A 24 12.65 11.70 -2.29
N LEU A 25 12.15 11.07 -3.35
CA LEU A 25 12.88 10.04 -4.09
C LEU A 25 14.14 10.60 -4.75
N LEU A 26 14.02 11.72 -5.47
CA LEU A 26 15.13 12.36 -6.17
C LEU A 26 16.22 12.79 -5.19
N ASN A 27 15.84 13.37 -4.04
CA ASN A 27 16.78 13.73 -3.00
C ASN A 27 17.52 12.51 -2.45
N HIS A 28 16.79 11.41 -2.18
CA HIS A 28 17.43 10.18 -1.72
C HIS A 28 18.44 9.63 -2.73
N VAL A 29 18.03 9.48 -3.99
CA VAL A 29 18.90 8.99 -5.07
C VAL A 29 20.13 9.89 -5.23
N LYS A 30 19.94 11.21 -5.20
CA LYS A 30 21.03 12.18 -5.32
C LYS A 30 22.05 12.04 -4.19
N MET A 31 21.59 11.93 -2.93
CA MET A 31 22.48 11.76 -1.76
C MET A 31 23.34 10.48 -1.87
N GLU A 32 22.76 9.37 -2.32
CA GLU A 32 23.50 8.11 -2.49
C GLU A 32 24.53 8.19 -3.63
N ILE A 33 24.16 8.82 -4.75
CA ILE A 33 25.08 9.06 -5.88
C ILE A 33 26.23 9.99 -5.48
N GLU A 34 25.94 11.08 -4.74
CA GLU A 34 26.96 11.99 -4.20
C GLU A 34 27.90 11.27 -3.22
N SER A 35 27.40 10.25 -2.53
CA SER A 35 28.18 9.34 -1.69
C SER A 35 28.93 8.27 -2.48
N LYS A 36 28.96 8.35 -3.82
CA LYS A 36 29.59 7.41 -4.77
C LYS A 36 29.04 5.97 -4.70
N LYS A 37 27.82 5.80 -4.21
CA LYS A 37 27.16 4.49 -4.18
C LYS A 37 26.28 4.32 -5.42
N PRO A 38 26.42 3.24 -6.19
CA PRO A 38 25.39 2.87 -7.16
C PRO A 38 24.03 2.72 -6.46
N VAL A 39 22.97 3.04 -7.20
CA VAL A 39 21.59 2.91 -6.74
C VAL A 39 20.83 2.02 -7.70
N LEU A 40 20.17 0.99 -7.18
CA LEU A 40 19.17 0.20 -7.89
C LEU A 40 17.79 0.66 -7.44
N LEU A 41 16.99 1.12 -8.39
CA LEU A 41 15.62 1.52 -8.16
C LEU A 41 14.69 0.47 -8.77
N ILE A 42 13.75 -0.02 -7.95
CA ILE A 42 12.73 -0.98 -8.37
C ILE A 42 11.38 -0.31 -8.18
N SER A 43 10.61 -0.27 -9.26
CA SER A 43 9.24 0.23 -9.28
C SER A 43 8.31 -0.95 -9.53
N LEU A 44 7.26 -1.04 -8.71
CA LEU A 44 6.22 -2.05 -8.76
C LEU A 44 4.87 -1.36 -8.93
N ASP A 45 4.11 -1.82 -9.93
CA ASP A 45 2.70 -1.52 -10.10
C ASP A 45 1.88 -2.74 -9.69
N ILE A 46 0.91 -2.56 -8.80
CA ILE A 46 0.10 -3.68 -8.26
C ILE A 46 -1.16 -3.84 -9.09
N GLU A 47 -1.17 -4.88 -9.93
CA GLU A 47 -2.30 -5.16 -10.81
C GLU A 47 -3.63 -5.27 -10.05
N GLY A 48 -4.57 -4.39 -10.41
CA GLY A 48 -5.92 -4.40 -9.88
C GLY A 48 -5.99 -4.19 -8.36
N ALA A 49 -5.08 -3.40 -7.79
CA ALA A 49 -4.98 -3.11 -6.35
C ALA A 49 -6.33 -3.00 -5.62
N PHE A 50 -7.20 -2.10 -6.06
CA PHE A 50 -8.51 -1.89 -5.44
C PHE A 50 -9.47 -3.07 -5.61
N LEU A 51 -9.41 -3.82 -6.71
CA LEU A 51 -10.22 -5.03 -6.90
C LEU A 51 -9.69 -6.19 -6.05
N ASN A 52 -8.38 -6.19 -5.79
CA ASN A 52 -7.67 -7.21 -5.05
C ASN A 52 -7.49 -6.88 -3.56
N ALA A 53 -7.99 -5.74 -3.08
CA ALA A 53 -7.92 -5.30 -1.69
C ALA A 53 -8.49 -6.37 -0.73
N TRP A 54 -7.61 -7.16 -0.11
CA TRP A 54 -8.00 -8.37 0.62
C TRP A 54 -8.51 -8.04 2.02
N TRP A 55 -9.78 -8.31 2.29
CA TRP A 55 -10.43 -7.89 3.54
C TRP A 55 -9.83 -8.50 4.81
N PRO A 56 -9.36 -9.77 4.82
CA PRO A 56 -8.62 -10.30 5.96
C PRO A 56 -7.37 -9.48 6.29
N ALA A 57 -6.58 -9.04 5.28
CA ALA A 57 -5.42 -8.18 5.51
C ALA A 57 -5.83 -6.84 6.14
N LEU A 58 -6.90 -6.21 5.65
CA LEU A 58 -7.43 -4.98 6.25
C LEU A 58 -7.81 -5.18 7.73
N LYS A 59 -8.55 -6.26 8.03
CA LYS A 59 -8.99 -6.57 9.40
C LYS A 59 -7.80 -6.82 10.33
N THR A 60 -6.80 -7.57 9.88
CA THR A 60 -5.55 -7.80 10.62
C THR A 60 -4.82 -6.49 10.87
N GLN A 61 -4.65 -5.64 9.85
CA GLN A 61 -3.98 -4.35 10.02
C GLN A 61 -4.71 -3.41 10.99
N LEU A 62 -6.05 -3.38 10.97
CA LEU A 62 -6.82 -2.62 11.94
C LEU A 62 -6.60 -3.13 13.38
N ILE A 63 -6.48 -4.44 13.56
CA ILE A 63 -6.18 -5.06 14.85
C ILE A 63 -4.76 -4.70 15.31
N ASP A 64 -3.75 -4.88 14.44
CA ASP A 64 -2.34 -4.63 14.75
C ASP A 64 -2.11 -3.17 15.14
N LYS A 65 -2.84 -2.27 14.49
CA LYS A 65 -2.83 -0.83 14.78
C LYS A 65 -3.67 -0.43 15.99
N LYS A 66 -4.11 -1.40 16.80
CA LYS A 66 -4.88 -1.20 18.04
C LYS A 66 -6.17 -0.41 17.82
N CYS A 67 -6.82 -0.56 16.66
CA CYS A 67 -8.15 -0.01 16.46
C CYS A 67 -9.10 -0.65 17.49
N PRO A 68 -9.80 0.15 18.31
CA PRO A 68 -10.72 -0.40 19.31
C PRO A 68 -11.77 -1.33 18.67
N ARG A 69 -12.15 -2.41 19.37
CA ARG A 69 -13.02 -3.47 18.83
C ARG A 69 -14.51 -3.37 19.23
N THR A 70 -14.83 -2.65 20.29
CA THR A 70 -16.19 -2.55 20.86
C THR A 70 -16.82 -1.21 20.50
N ASN A 71 -18.02 -1.18 19.91
CA ASN A 71 -18.80 0.03 19.56
C ASN A 71 -18.01 1.09 18.76
N THR A 72 -17.27 0.67 17.73
CA THR A 72 -16.16 1.45 17.16
C THR A 72 -15.99 1.29 15.64
N LEU A 73 -15.06 2.06 15.07
CA LEU A 73 -14.70 2.07 13.64
C LEU A 73 -14.37 0.68 13.08
N TYR A 74 -13.78 -0.22 13.88
CA TYR A 74 -13.51 -1.60 13.45
C TYR A 74 -14.79 -2.35 13.07
N GLN A 75 -15.84 -2.24 13.88
CA GLN A 75 -17.13 -2.87 13.61
C GLN A 75 -17.80 -2.26 12.39
N MET A 76 -17.69 -0.94 12.21
CA MET A 76 -18.18 -0.26 11.00
C MET A 76 -17.46 -0.74 9.74
N ALA A 77 -16.14 -0.87 9.78
CA ALA A 77 -15.36 -1.42 8.67
C ALA A 77 -15.74 -2.88 8.38
N CYS A 78 -15.90 -3.71 9.42
CA CYS A 78 -16.34 -5.10 9.25
C CYS A 78 -17.74 -5.17 8.62
N SER A 79 -18.68 -4.35 9.11
CA SER A 79 -20.04 -4.26 8.57
C SER A 79 -20.03 -3.84 7.10
N TYR A 80 -19.26 -2.80 6.75
CA TYR A 80 -19.10 -2.32 5.37
C TYR A 80 -18.63 -3.42 4.41
N LEU A 81 -17.79 -4.35 4.89
CA LEU A 81 -17.24 -5.44 4.09
C LEU A 81 -18.07 -6.73 4.15
N THR A 82 -19.07 -6.84 5.00
CA THR A 82 -19.81 -8.10 5.19
C THR A 82 -20.93 -8.24 4.16
N GLU A 83 -21.21 -9.48 3.74
CA GLU A 83 -22.31 -9.84 2.82
C GLU A 83 -22.33 -9.09 1.48
N ARG A 84 -21.17 -8.62 1.02
CA ARG A 84 -21.08 -7.93 -0.27
C ARG A 84 -21.19 -8.94 -1.42
N LYS A 85 -21.96 -8.53 -2.42
CA LYS A 85 -22.17 -9.26 -3.66
C LYS A 85 -21.94 -8.34 -4.85
N ILE A 86 -21.42 -8.90 -5.93
CA ILE A 86 -21.39 -8.26 -7.25
C ILE A 86 -22.45 -8.96 -8.10
N ALA A 87 -23.26 -8.18 -8.80
CA ALA A 87 -24.21 -8.66 -9.77
C ALA A 87 -23.82 -8.16 -11.16
N VAL A 88 -23.85 -9.04 -12.15
CA VAL A 88 -23.65 -8.71 -13.57
C VAL A 88 -24.96 -9.00 -14.27
N ASN A 89 -25.49 -8.00 -14.99
CA ASN A 89 -26.63 -8.17 -15.87
C ASN A 89 -26.12 -8.24 -17.31
N TYR A 90 -26.47 -9.31 -18.01
CA TYR A 90 -26.12 -9.51 -19.41
C TYR A 90 -27.23 -10.27 -20.11
N ALA A 91 -27.64 -9.80 -21.29
CA ALA A 91 -28.68 -10.44 -22.10
C ALA A 91 -29.98 -10.78 -21.34
N ARG A 92 -30.42 -9.90 -20.41
CA ARG A 92 -31.58 -10.07 -19.50
C ARG A 92 -31.41 -11.10 -18.39
N GLU A 93 -30.26 -11.76 -18.31
CA GLU A 93 -29.89 -12.64 -17.20
C GLU A 93 -29.09 -11.86 -16.15
N THR A 94 -29.26 -12.22 -14.88
CA THR A 94 -28.48 -11.63 -13.78
C THR A 94 -27.75 -12.71 -13.00
N VAL A 95 -26.43 -12.64 -12.99
CA VAL A 95 -25.58 -13.52 -12.19
C VAL A 95 -25.04 -12.73 -11.00
N THR A 96 -25.19 -13.29 -9.80
CA THR A 96 -24.71 -12.68 -8.56
C THR A 96 -23.65 -13.56 -7.91
N LYS A 97 -22.57 -12.93 -7.41
CA LYS A 97 -21.48 -13.63 -6.71
C LYS A 97 -21.11 -12.89 -5.43
N SER A 98 -21.01 -13.62 -4.32
CA SER A 98 -20.45 -13.10 -3.07
C SER A 98 -18.96 -12.84 -3.24
N ILE A 99 -18.47 -11.74 -2.66
CA ILE A 99 -17.05 -11.36 -2.72
C ILE A 99 -16.43 -11.36 -1.32
N ASN A 100 -15.10 -11.48 -1.28
CA ASN A 100 -14.29 -11.49 -0.06
C ASN A 100 -13.06 -10.56 -0.14
N LYS A 101 -13.01 -9.75 -1.21
CA LYS A 101 -11.96 -8.79 -1.52
C LYS A 101 -12.54 -7.68 -2.37
N GLY A 102 -11.77 -6.61 -2.46
CA GLY A 102 -12.04 -5.46 -3.31
C GLY A 102 -12.67 -4.29 -2.56
N CYS A 103 -12.53 -3.12 -3.15
CA CYS A 103 -13.22 -1.89 -2.78
C CYS A 103 -14.17 -1.50 -3.91
N VAL A 104 -15.30 -0.90 -3.55
CA VAL A 104 -16.19 -0.33 -4.56
C VAL A 104 -15.49 0.87 -5.19
N GLN A 105 -15.34 0.89 -6.51
CA GLN A 105 -14.76 2.02 -7.22
C GLN A 105 -15.60 3.28 -6.99
N GLY A 106 -14.95 4.40 -6.67
CA GLY A 106 -15.63 5.63 -6.27
C GLY A 106 -16.13 5.64 -4.82
N SER A 107 -15.90 4.59 -4.03
CA SER A 107 -16.16 4.65 -2.59
C SER A 107 -15.17 5.56 -1.87
N ILE A 108 -15.68 6.35 -0.93
CA ILE A 108 -14.87 7.25 -0.08
C ILE A 108 -13.88 6.44 0.78
N CYS A 109 -14.30 5.26 1.25
CA CYS A 109 -13.47 4.42 2.13
C CYS A 109 -12.40 3.61 1.38
N GLY A 110 -12.56 3.39 0.06
CA GLY A 110 -11.65 2.55 -0.72
C GLY A 110 -10.18 2.97 -0.61
N PRO A 111 -9.85 4.25 -0.89
CA PRO A 111 -8.51 4.79 -0.71
C PRO A 111 -7.92 4.57 0.70
N THR A 112 -8.72 4.82 1.74
CA THR A 112 -8.29 4.62 3.13
C THR A 112 -8.01 3.16 3.44
N PHE A 113 -8.87 2.24 2.97
CA PHE A 113 -8.66 0.80 3.15
C PHE A 113 -7.42 0.31 2.42
N TRP A 114 -7.17 0.82 1.21
CA TRP A 114 -5.95 0.54 0.48
C TRP A 114 -4.71 0.97 1.26
N ASN A 115 -4.70 2.22 1.74
CA ASN A 115 -3.58 2.75 2.52
C ASN A 115 -3.32 1.94 3.80
N ILE A 116 -4.36 1.41 4.46
CA ILE A 116 -4.19 0.52 5.63
C ILE A 116 -3.58 -0.84 5.23
N ILE A 117 -3.96 -1.40 4.08
CA ILE A 117 -3.45 -2.69 3.61
C ILE A 117 -1.96 -2.58 3.24
N ILE A 118 -1.62 -1.61 2.39
CA ILE A 118 -0.26 -1.43 1.86
C ILE A 118 0.74 -0.98 2.93
N ASP A 119 0.25 -0.40 4.03
CA ASP A 119 1.07 0.01 5.17
C ASP A 119 1.98 -1.10 5.69
N SER A 120 1.47 -2.34 5.72
CA SER A 120 2.22 -3.51 6.16
C SER A 120 3.46 -3.79 5.31
N LEU A 121 3.40 -3.54 4.00
CA LEU A 121 4.54 -3.66 3.09
C LEU A 121 5.55 -2.54 3.36
N LEU A 122 5.07 -1.30 3.48
CA LEU A 122 5.93 -0.14 3.74
C LEU A 122 6.67 -0.25 5.08
N GLN A 123 5.99 -0.76 6.11
CA GLN A 123 6.62 -1.00 7.42
C GLN A 123 7.72 -2.06 7.31
N ARG A 124 7.47 -3.19 6.63
CA ARG A 124 8.47 -4.26 6.43
C ARG A 124 9.71 -3.75 5.68
N LEU A 125 9.51 -2.97 4.62
CA LEU A 125 10.62 -2.38 3.85
C LEU A 125 11.41 -1.37 4.71
N THR A 126 10.71 -0.56 5.51
CA THR A 126 11.33 0.37 6.45
C THR A 126 12.15 -0.36 7.51
N ASP A 127 11.62 -1.44 8.09
CA ASP A 127 12.33 -2.25 9.09
C ASP A 127 13.56 -2.95 8.49
N ALA A 128 13.49 -3.31 7.21
CA ALA A 128 14.63 -3.82 6.43
C ALA A 128 15.66 -2.73 6.05
N LYS A 129 15.44 -1.47 6.47
CA LYS A 129 16.26 -0.30 6.14
C LYS A 129 16.37 -0.02 4.64
N VAL A 130 15.35 -0.41 3.89
CA VAL A 130 15.24 -0.11 2.47
C VAL A 130 14.50 1.20 2.31
N HIS A 131 15.05 2.12 1.52
CA HIS A 131 14.32 3.33 1.19
C HIS A 131 13.12 2.93 0.33
N CYS A 132 11.91 3.25 0.77
CA CYS A 132 10.69 2.96 0.05
C CYS A 132 9.70 4.11 0.16
N GLN A 133 8.84 4.22 -0.85
CA GLN A 133 7.69 5.09 -0.87
C GLN A 133 6.64 4.53 -1.83
N ALA A 134 5.39 4.95 -1.64
CA ALA A 134 4.29 4.57 -2.50
C ALA A 134 3.41 5.79 -2.81
N PHE A 135 2.79 5.77 -3.99
CA PHE A 135 1.69 6.65 -4.33
C PHE A 135 0.53 5.78 -4.80
N ALA A 136 -0.52 5.69 -3.99
CA ALA A 136 -1.60 4.73 -4.23
C ALA A 136 -1.03 3.30 -4.28
N ASP A 137 -1.17 2.62 -5.41
CA ASP A 137 -0.71 1.27 -5.70
C ASP A 137 0.68 1.18 -6.34
N ASP A 138 1.22 2.30 -6.85
CA ASP A 138 2.60 2.38 -7.30
C ASP A 138 3.54 2.40 -6.10
N VAL A 139 4.45 1.43 -6.02
CA VAL A 139 5.47 1.35 -4.98
C VAL A 139 6.85 1.45 -5.62
N VAL A 140 7.72 2.26 -5.04
CA VAL A 140 9.12 2.33 -5.43
C VAL A 140 10.00 2.13 -4.21
N PHE A 141 11.08 1.39 -4.40
CA PHE A 141 12.11 1.24 -3.38
C PHE A 141 13.50 1.22 -4.01
N ALA A 142 14.44 1.76 -3.25
CA ALA A 142 15.82 1.99 -3.67
C ALA A 142 16.79 1.25 -2.76
N PHE A 143 17.76 0.61 -3.39
CA PHE A 143 18.89 -0.04 -2.73
C PHE A 143 20.17 0.67 -3.15
N SER A 144 21.06 0.93 -2.18
CA SER A 144 22.39 1.46 -2.43
C SER A 144 23.44 0.72 -1.62
N SER A 145 24.62 0.55 -2.20
CA SER A 145 25.78 -0.06 -1.53
C SER A 145 27.06 0.31 -2.27
N GLU A 146 28.21 -0.05 -1.70
CA GLU A 146 29.53 0.18 -2.30
C GLU A 146 29.78 -0.68 -3.57
N SER A 147 29.01 -1.77 -3.75
CA SER A 147 29.15 -2.65 -4.92
C SER A 147 27.80 -3.10 -5.49
N SER A 148 27.73 -3.23 -6.81
CA SER A 148 26.54 -3.72 -7.52
C SER A 148 26.12 -5.13 -7.08
N SER A 149 27.08 -6.01 -6.79
CA SER A 149 26.79 -7.38 -6.32
C SER A 149 26.08 -7.38 -4.96
N THR A 150 26.45 -6.47 -4.06
CA THR A 150 25.81 -6.32 -2.75
C THR A 150 24.39 -5.79 -2.88
N ILE A 151 24.18 -4.85 -3.81
CA ILE A 151 22.86 -4.29 -4.13
C ILE A 151 21.93 -5.38 -4.66
N GLU A 152 22.39 -6.18 -5.62
CA GLU A 152 21.60 -7.27 -6.19
C GLU A 152 21.22 -8.31 -5.14
N ASN A 153 22.19 -8.73 -4.31
CA ASN A 153 21.93 -9.67 -3.22
C ASN A 153 20.95 -9.11 -2.18
N ALA A 154 21.03 -7.82 -1.85
CA ALA A 154 20.09 -7.17 -0.95
C ALA A 154 18.68 -7.12 -1.55
N ALA A 155 18.57 -6.73 -2.83
CA ALA A 155 17.30 -6.68 -3.55
C ALA A 155 16.61 -8.05 -3.61
N ASN A 156 17.37 -9.10 -3.97
CA ASN A 156 16.87 -10.47 -4.05
C ASN A 156 16.49 -11.08 -2.69
N LYS A 157 17.02 -10.55 -1.58
CA LYS A 157 16.66 -11.01 -0.23
C LYS A 157 15.41 -10.32 0.30
N THR A 158 15.16 -9.09 -0.14
CA THR A 158 14.01 -8.28 0.27
C THR A 158 12.75 -8.62 -0.53
N MET A 159 12.89 -8.99 -1.80
CA MET A 159 11.81 -9.49 -2.67
C MET A 159 11.55 -10.98 -2.44
#